data_AF-A0A7X2PEH6-F1
#
_entry.id   AF-A0A7X2PEH6-F1
#
_cell.length_a   1.000
_cell.length_b   1.000
_cell.length_c   1.000
_cell.angle_alpha   90.00
_cell.angle_beta   90.00
_cell.angle_gamma   90.00
#
_symmetry.space_group_name_H-M   'P 1'
#
loop_
_entity.id
_entity.type
_entity.pdbx_description
1 polymer ?
#
loop_
_entity_poly.entity_id
_entity_poly.type
_entity_poly.pdbx_seq_one_letter_code
_entity_poly.pdbx_strand_id
1 'polypeptide(L)'
;MKVDIPNDGGYNMCKAIEDIKNDGKLEGKREGKREGKREGKREGKCETLYELTRDGIITKEIAANKLNITAEKFEKDMKAYFAK
;
A
#
# COMPACT_ATOMS: atom_id res chain seq x y z
N MET A 1 26.11 44.87 38.18
CA MET A 1 26.68 43.61 37.68
C MET A 1 25.53 42.64 37.49
N LYS A 2 25.27 42.23 36.25
CA LYS A 2 24.21 41.28 35.90
C LYS A 2 24.83 39.89 36.02
N VAL A 3 24.22 39.02 36.81
CA VAL A 3 24.73 37.67 37.06
C VAL A 3 24.12 36.78 35.99
N ASP A 4 24.96 36.30 35.06
CA ASP A 4 24.56 35.34 34.04
C ASP A 4 24.40 33.95 34.66
N ILE A 5 23.16 33.46 34.69
CA ILE A 5 22.82 32.11 35.13
C ILE A 5 22.85 31.21 33.88
N PRO A 6 23.77 30.24 33.75
CA PRO A 6 23.74 29.26 32.67
C PRO A 6 22.58 28.28 32.91
N ASN A 7 21.58 28.31 32.03
CA ASN A 7 20.41 27.44 32.09
C ASN A 7 20.68 26.14 31.32
N ASP A 8 21.46 25.24 31.93
CA ASP A 8 21.83 23.92 31.37
C ASP A 8 20.95 22.78 31.92
N GLY A 9 19.65 23.05 32.11
CA GLY A 9 18.76 22.20 32.90
C GLY A 9 17.41 21.86 32.27
N GLY A 10 17.25 22.01 30.96
CA GLY A 10 15.98 21.72 30.27
C GLY A 10 16.09 20.50 29.38
N TYR A 11 15.94 19.28 29.92
CA TYR A 11 15.61 18.12 29.08
C TYR A 11 14.21 18.37 28.52
N ASN A 12 14.16 19.03 27.37
CA ASN A 12 12.93 19.52 26.76
C ASN A 12 12.02 18.32 26.45
N MET A 13 10.98 18.11 27.27
CA MET A 13 9.85 17.24 26.98
C MET A 13 9.31 17.49 25.55
N CYS A 14 9.48 18.72 25.03
CA CYS A 14 9.18 19.11 23.65
C CYS A 14 9.98 18.34 22.59
N LYS A 15 11.26 18.01 22.83
CA LYS A 15 12.10 17.30 21.85
C LYS A 15 11.71 15.82 21.73
N ALA A 16 11.30 15.20 22.84
CA ALA A 16 10.79 13.83 22.85
C ALA A 16 9.44 13.68 22.12
N ILE A 17 8.57 14.70 22.17
CA ILE A 17 7.28 14.69 21.46
C ILE A 17 7.47 14.89 19.95
N GLU A 18 8.45 15.68 19.53
CA GLU A 18 8.80 15.88 18.11
C GLU A 18 9.35 14.60 17.46
N ASP A 19 10.20 13.86 18.18
CA ASP A 19 10.72 12.57 17.71
C ASP A 19 9.60 11.53 17.56
N ILE A 20 8.70 11.40 18.55
CA ILE A 20 7.56 10.46 18.48
C ILE A 20 6.61 10.80 17.30
N LYS A 21 6.38 12.08 17.01
CA LYS A 21 5.52 12.52 15.88
C LYS A 21 6.15 12.26 14.52
N ASN A 22 7.48 12.36 14.42
CA ASN A 22 8.20 12.12 13.18
C ASN A 22 8.30 10.62 12.88
N ASP A 23 8.57 9.79 13.88
CA ASP A 23 8.60 8.32 13.73
C ASP A 23 7.23 7.78 13.30
N GLY A 24 6.13 8.17 13.96
CA GLY A 24 4.79 7.70 13.59
C GLY A 24 4.34 8.10 12.16
N LYS A 25 4.79 9.25 11.65
CA LYS A 25 4.50 9.69 10.26
C LYS A 25 5.35 8.95 9.22
N LEU A 26 6.59 8.62 9.56
CA LEU A 26 7.50 7.86 8.68
C LEU A 26 7.04 6.42 8.55
N GLU A 27 6.63 5.79 9.64
CA GLU A 27 6.08 4.44 9.64
C GLU A 27 4.76 4.39 8.83
N GLY A 28 3.77 5.23 9.15
CA GLY A 28 2.49 5.25 8.44
C GLY A 28 2.61 5.56 6.93
N LYS A 29 3.56 6.40 6.51
CA LYS A 29 3.82 6.65 5.07
C LYS A 29 4.53 5.48 4.40
N ARG A 30 5.44 4.77 5.08
CA ARG A 30 6.12 3.60 4.53
C ARG A 30 5.15 2.43 4.41
N GLU A 31 4.29 2.23 5.40
CA GLU A 31 3.27 1.19 5.39
C GLU A 31 2.22 1.47 4.32
N GLY A 32 1.61 2.66 4.31
CA GLY A 32 0.61 3.04 3.30
C GLY A 32 1.15 3.03 1.87
N LYS A 33 2.43 3.44 1.63
CA LYS A 33 3.05 3.32 0.30
C LYS A 33 3.34 1.87 -0.08
N ARG A 34 3.70 1.02 0.88
CA ARG A 34 4.05 -0.39 0.60
C ARG A 34 2.80 -1.23 0.37
N GLU A 35 1.75 -0.98 1.14
CA GLU A 35 0.45 -1.60 1.03
C GLU A 35 -0.28 -1.13 -0.23
N GLY A 36 -0.40 0.19 -0.44
CA GLY A 36 -1.01 0.74 -1.66
C GLY A 36 -0.26 0.37 -2.95
N LYS A 37 1.07 0.23 -2.90
CA LYS A 37 1.84 -0.26 -4.06
C LYS A 37 1.69 -1.76 -4.29
N ARG A 38 1.40 -2.56 -3.26
CA ARG A 38 1.09 -3.99 -3.40
C ARG A 38 -0.32 -4.20 -3.90
N GLU A 39 -1.31 -3.52 -3.33
CA GLU A 39 -2.69 -3.57 -3.77
C GLU A 39 -2.82 -3.05 -5.20
N GLY A 40 -2.33 -1.84 -5.51
CA GLY A 40 -2.42 -1.30 -6.87
C GLY A 40 -1.72 -2.17 -7.92
N LYS A 41 -0.61 -2.84 -7.57
CA LYS A 41 0.03 -3.81 -8.49
C LYS A 41 -0.78 -5.07 -8.68
N ARG A 42 -1.43 -5.57 -7.62
CA ARG A 42 -2.27 -6.77 -7.69
C ARG A 42 -3.54 -6.48 -8.48
N GLU A 43 -4.19 -5.35 -8.19
CA GLU A 43 -5.37 -4.88 -8.91
C GLU A 43 -5.07 -4.65 -10.38
N GLY A 44 -4.03 -3.89 -10.72
CA GLY A 44 -3.66 -3.66 -12.13
C GLY A 44 -3.30 -4.95 -12.87
N LYS A 45 -2.67 -5.92 -12.19
CA LYS A 45 -2.40 -7.24 -12.78
C LYS A 45 -3.69 -8.03 -13.02
N CYS A 46 -4.65 -8.00 -12.09
CA CYS A 46 -5.94 -8.65 -12.27
C CYS A 46 -6.73 -8.02 -13.42
N GLU A 47 -6.83 -6.69 -13.44
CA GLU A 47 -7.50 -5.91 -14.49
C GLU A 47 -6.93 -6.23 -15.88
N THR A 48 -5.60 -6.15 -16.03
CA THR A 48 -4.94 -6.50 -17.30
C THR A 48 -5.30 -7.92 -17.73
N LEU A 49 -5.32 -8.88 -16.80
CA LEU A 49 -5.64 -10.27 -17.13
C LEU A 49 -7.12 -10.47 -17.49
N TYR A 50 -8.03 -9.71 -16.88
CA TYR A 50 -9.45 -9.71 -17.23
C TYR A 50 -9.67 -9.18 -18.64
N GLU A 51 -9.03 -8.06 -19.00
CA GLU A 51 -9.12 -7.48 -20.34
C GLU A 51 -8.54 -8.41 -21.41
N LEU A 52 -7.32 -8.92 -21.19
CA LEU A 52 -6.69 -9.87 -22.12
C LEU A 52 -7.51 -11.15 -22.32
N THR A 53 -8.22 -11.61 -21.27
CA THR A 53 -9.11 -12.77 -21.38
C THR A 53 -10.38 -12.44 -22.13
N ARG A 54 -10.97 -11.24 -21.90
CA ARG A 54 -12.14 -10.74 -22.64
C ARG A 54 -11.84 -10.57 -24.12
N ASP A 55 -10.66 -10.06 -24.44
CA ASP A 55 -10.21 -9.83 -25.81
C ASP A 55 -9.80 -11.13 -26.52
N GLY A 56 -9.83 -12.27 -25.81
CA GLY A 56 -9.49 -13.60 -26.35
C GLY A 56 -8.00 -13.81 -26.60
N ILE A 57 -7.15 -12.91 -26.11
CA ILE A 57 -5.68 -12.98 -26.25
C ILE A 57 -5.11 -14.11 -25.38
N ILE A 58 -5.67 -14.31 -24.20
CA ILE A 58 -5.31 -15.40 -23.29
C ILE A 58 -6.56 -16.18 -22.88
N THR A 59 -6.40 -17.45 -22.51
CA THR A 59 -7.50 -18.23 -21.94
C THR A 59 -7.65 -17.96 -20.44
N LYS A 60 -8.86 -18.18 -19.92
CA LYS A 60 -9.17 -18.06 -18.49
C LYS A 60 -8.29 -18.96 -17.61
N GLU A 61 -7.85 -20.13 -18.10
CA GLU A 61 -6.95 -20.99 -17.33
C GLU A 61 -5.55 -20.37 -17.18
N ILE A 62 -5.02 -19.74 -18.23
CA ILE A 62 -3.73 -19.04 -18.19
C ILE A 62 -3.79 -17.85 -17.24
N ALA A 63 -4.89 -17.08 -17.33
CA ALA A 63 -5.12 -15.92 -16.50
C ALA A 63 -5.26 -16.30 -15.01
N ALA A 64 -6.04 -17.34 -14.71
CA ALA A 64 -6.22 -17.88 -13.37
C ALA A 64 -4.90 -18.42 -12.78
N ASN A 65 -4.11 -19.16 -13.57
CA ASN A 65 -2.78 -19.63 -13.16
C ASN A 65 -1.82 -18.47 -12.84
N LYS A 66 -1.83 -17.38 -13.64
CA LYS A 66 -1.01 -16.19 -13.37
C LYS A 66 -1.39 -15.47 -12.07
N LEU A 67 -2.63 -15.65 -11.61
CA LEU A 67 -3.14 -15.11 -10.34
C LEU A 67 -3.11 -16.14 -9.21
N ASN A 68 -2.71 -17.38 -9.48
CA ASN A 68 -2.70 -18.49 -8.53
C ASN A 68 -4.10 -18.73 -7.91
N ILE A 69 -5.14 -18.65 -8.74
CA ILE A 69 -6.53 -18.92 -8.37
C ILE A 69 -7.14 -19.94 -9.33
N THR A 70 -8.32 -20.47 -8.99
CA THR A 70 -9.06 -21.38 -9.87
C THR A 70 -9.73 -20.60 -11.02
N ALA A 71 -9.94 -21.27 -12.15
CA ALA A 71 -10.63 -20.67 -13.31
C ALA A 71 -12.06 -20.21 -12.97
N GLU A 72 -12.78 -20.95 -12.12
CA GLU A 72 -14.12 -20.55 -11.65
C GLU A 72 -14.08 -19.27 -10.81
N LYS A 73 -13.10 -19.13 -9.92
CA LYS A 73 -12.93 -17.93 -9.10
C LYS A 73 -12.54 -16.74 -9.97
N PHE A 74 -11.62 -16.95 -10.91
CA PHE A 74 -11.25 -15.95 -11.90
C PHE A 74 -12.46 -15.46 -12.70
N GLU A 75 -13.31 -16.36 -13.19
CA GLU A 75 -14.49 -16.00 -13.96
C GLU A 75 -15.51 -15.20 -13.13
N LYS A 76 -15.73 -15.57 -11.86
CA LYS A 76 -16.58 -14.79 -10.94
C LYS A 76 -16.03 -13.39 -10.71
N ASP A 77 -14.73 -13.27 -10.44
CA ASP A 77 -14.10 -11.99 -10.15
C ASP A 77 -14.06 -11.10 -11.41
N MET A 78 -13.82 -11.69 -12.58
CA MET A 78 -13.87 -11.01 -13.88
C MET A 78 -15.29 -10.48 -14.18
N LYS A 79 -16.33 -11.30 -13.98
CA LYS A 79 -17.72 -10.87 -14.15
C LYS A 79 -18.08 -9.74 -13.20
N ALA A 80 -17.67 -9.85 -11.93
CA ALA A 80 -17.89 -8.79 -10.95
C ALA A 80 -17.14 -7.50 -11.29
N TYR A 81 -15.95 -7.60 -11.90
CA TYR A 81 -15.17 -6.45 -12.35
C TYR A 81 -15.86 -5.70 -13.50
N PHE A 82 -16.37 -6.40 -14.51
CA PHE A 82 -17.09 -5.78 -15.64
C PHE A 82 -18.56 -5.42 -15.35
N ALA A 83 -19.11 -5.90 -14.24
CA ALA A 83 -20.47 -5.56 -13.79
C ALA A 83 -20.53 -4.29 -12.93
N LYS A 84 -19.37 -3.66 -12.66
CA LYS A 84 -19.28 -2.33 -12.05
C LYS A 84 -19.65 -1.26 -13.06
#